data_AF-A0A4Y9UP67-F1
#
_entry.id   AF-A0A4Y9UP67-F1
#
_cell.length_a   1.000
_cell.length_b   1.000
_cell.length_c   1.000
_cell.angle_alpha   90.00
_cell.angle_beta   90.00
_cell.angle_gamma   90.00
#
_symmetry.space_group_name_H-M   'P 1'
#
loop_
_entity.id
_entity.type
_entity.pdbx_description
1 polymer ?
#
loop_
_entity_poly.entity_id
_entity_poly.type
_entity_poly.pdbx_seq_one_letter_code
_entity_poly.pdbx_strand_id
1 'polypeptide(L)'
;MSSPTIHGERLPLDRRLDLELVEITETQWREIEKIIGLSLSNRTMAIQFYMHLYGMAGSSHSPDNTVLVTDILPALERWMRAGDVLIEKLRGKKIDLSSRDAYVALLDEERIQKLRRVLPSQLLLFAAESAVGAGQIVKQEIESESRHRPIENDLWSAWVCLTARILKAAGLKISGASIDKSSHANPSPFIRAVIELQSLLPKQCRRYNGYESVRTATQQSLRSMGGLKTQLLVQVLMWGLQLPEHPGYPGNLRKGSKGDIAAFEARVKEMQHKIALRNQKFGFDPYSVFPHLRPSSEGDT
;
A
#
# COMPACT_ATOMS: atom_id res chain seq x y z
N MET A 1 26.02 -10.99 -10.58
CA MET A 1 24.75 -11.00 -9.82
C MET A 1 23.69 -10.42 -10.73
N SER A 2 22.74 -11.24 -11.18
CA SER A 2 21.70 -10.82 -12.12
C SER A 2 20.65 -10.02 -11.36
N SER A 3 20.43 -8.75 -11.73
CA SER A 3 19.35 -7.94 -11.15
C SER A 3 18.02 -8.66 -11.34
N PRO A 4 17.18 -8.79 -10.29
CA PRO A 4 15.86 -9.38 -10.43
C PRO A 4 15.07 -8.55 -11.44
N THR A 5 14.51 -9.21 -12.43
CA THR A 5 13.84 -8.56 -13.54
C THR A 5 12.55 -7.90 -13.03
N ILE A 6 12.55 -6.57 -12.96
CA ILE A 6 11.47 -5.70 -12.43
C ILE A 6 10.33 -5.63 -13.46
N HIS A 7 9.74 -6.77 -13.82
CA HIS A 7 8.64 -6.82 -14.77
C HIS A 7 7.31 -6.78 -13.99
N GLY A 8 6.71 -5.59 -13.90
CA GLY A 8 5.35 -5.39 -13.39
C GLY A 8 5.21 -4.64 -12.07
N GLU A 9 6.31 -4.13 -11.49
CA GLU A 9 6.24 -3.28 -10.31
C GLU A 9 5.70 -1.89 -10.68
N ARG A 10 4.86 -1.33 -9.80
CA ARG A 10 4.24 -0.01 -9.97
C ARG A 10 4.68 0.92 -8.83
N LEU A 11 5.00 2.16 -9.17
CA LEU A 11 5.35 3.22 -8.24
C LEU A 11 4.14 4.13 -8.01
N PRO A 12 3.78 4.47 -6.77
CA PRO A 12 2.75 5.47 -6.50
C PRO A 12 3.21 6.86 -6.98
N LEU A 13 2.33 7.56 -7.68
CA LEU A 13 2.55 8.92 -8.19
C LEU A 13 2.39 9.98 -7.11
N ASP A 14 1.50 9.74 -6.15
CA ASP A 14 1.34 10.57 -4.95
C ASP A 14 1.49 9.71 -3.69
N ARG A 15 2.25 10.23 -2.73
CA ARG A 15 2.37 9.66 -1.37
C ARG A 15 1.41 10.34 -0.39
N ARG A 16 0.70 11.38 -0.81
CA ARG A 16 -0.36 12.01 -0.02
C ARG A 16 -1.54 11.06 -0.01
N LEU A 17 -1.90 10.65 1.19
CA LEU A 17 -3.15 9.94 1.42
C LEU A 17 -4.26 10.98 1.29
N ASP A 18 -4.95 10.98 0.15
CA ASP A 18 -6.26 11.62 0.08
C ASP A 18 -7.19 10.83 1.00
N LEU A 19 -7.40 11.35 2.20
CA LEU A 19 -8.22 10.78 3.24
C LEU A 19 -9.70 11.00 2.92
N GLU A 20 -10.17 10.52 1.77
CA GLU A 20 -11.60 10.40 1.54
C GLU A 20 -12.11 9.24 2.40
N LEU A 21 -12.67 9.62 3.56
CA LEU A 21 -13.30 8.67 4.47
C LEU A 21 -14.52 8.04 3.79
N VAL A 22 -14.62 6.72 3.88
CA VAL A 22 -15.76 5.98 3.32
C VAL A 22 -16.90 6.01 4.34
N GLU A 23 -17.76 7.01 4.23
CA GLU A 23 -18.95 7.11 5.06
C GLU A 23 -20.08 6.24 4.50
N ILE A 24 -20.46 5.21 5.27
CA ILE A 24 -21.59 4.34 4.94
C ILE A 24 -22.78 4.78 5.79
N THR A 25 -23.83 5.22 5.11
CA THR A 25 -25.08 5.67 5.73
C THR A 25 -25.83 4.51 6.39
N GLU A 26 -26.72 4.82 7.33
CA GLU A 26 -27.58 3.80 7.93
C GLU A 26 -28.41 3.02 6.89
N THR A 27 -28.89 3.69 5.84
CA THR A 27 -29.66 3.07 4.77
C THR A 27 -28.84 2.02 4.03
N GLN A 28 -27.58 2.34 3.68
CA GLN A 28 -26.67 1.40 3.03
C GLN A 28 -26.33 0.22 3.95
N TRP A 29 -26.17 0.46 5.26
CA TRP A 29 -25.98 -0.63 6.22
C TRP A 29 -27.18 -1.57 6.27
N ARG A 30 -28.41 -1.04 6.29
CA ARG A 30 -29.63 -1.86 6.26
C ARG A 30 -29.73 -2.69 4.97
N GLU A 31 -29.28 -2.16 3.84
CA GLU A 31 -29.21 -2.90 2.58
C GLU A 31 -28.20 -4.05 2.67
N ILE A 32 -27.02 -3.81 3.22
CA ILE A 32 -26.00 -4.84 3.45
C ILE A 32 -26.54 -5.93 4.40
N GLU A 33 -27.19 -5.55 5.52
CA GLU A 33 -27.81 -6.47 6.48
C GLU A 33 -28.90 -7.33 5.81
N LYS A 34 -29.72 -6.73 4.94
CA LYS A 34 -30.73 -7.43 4.14
C LYS A 34 -30.11 -8.41 3.15
N ILE A 35 -28.98 -8.07 2.53
CA ILE A 35 -28.23 -8.94 1.61
C ILE A 35 -27.71 -10.18 2.36
N ILE A 36 -27.13 -9.99 3.55
CA ILE A 36 -26.54 -11.09 4.33
C ILE A 36 -27.57 -11.87 5.15
N GLY A 37 -28.76 -11.30 5.37
CA GLY A 37 -29.83 -11.88 6.18
C GLY A 37 -29.53 -11.88 7.69
N LEU A 38 -28.71 -10.94 8.17
CA LEU A 38 -28.23 -10.86 9.56
C LEU A 38 -28.08 -9.39 9.97
N SER A 39 -28.31 -9.08 11.25
CA SER A 39 -27.94 -7.78 11.80
C SER A 39 -26.46 -7.75 12.20
N LEU A 40 -25.78 -6.68 11.83
CA LEU A 40 -24.38 -6.44 12.12
C LEU A 40 -24.18 -5.71 13.46
N SER A 41 -25.18 -4.99 13.97
CA SER A 41 -25.10 -4.25 15.24
C SER A 41 -23.78 -3.46 15.37
N ASN A 42 -23.04 -3.63 16.47
CA ASN A 42 -21.77 -2.93 16.76
C ASN A 42 -20.61 -3.32 15.83
N ARG A 43 -20.81 -4.26 14.89
CA ARG A 43 -19.77 -4.76 13.98
C ARG A 43 -19.62 -3.89 12.72
N THR A 44 -20.61 -3.04 12.42
CA THR A 44 -20.55 -2.09 11.31
C THR A 44 -19.32 -1.19 11.41
N MET A 45 -18.99 -0.70 12.61
CA MET A 45 -17.79 0.10 12.87
C MET A 45 -16.49 -0.62 12.49
N ALA A 46 -16.39 -1.92 12.75
CA ALA A 46 -15.19 -2.70 12.42
C ALA A 46 -15.05 -2.91 10.90
N ILE A 47 -16.15 -3.19 10.20
CA ILE A 47 -16.14 -3.30 8.73
C ILE A 47 -15.80 -1.95 8.12
N GLN A 48 -16.43 -0.87 8.61
CA GLN A 48 -16.17 0.49 8.17
C GLN A 48 -14.71 0.86 8.36
N PHE A 49 -14.12 0.60 9.53
CA PHE A 49 -12.70 0.86 9.79
C PHE A 49 -11.78 0.16 8.77
N TYR A 50 -12.02 -1.13 8.46
CA TYR A 50 -11.21 -1.82 7.46
C TYR A 50 -11.47 -1.36 6.02
N MET A 51 -12.68 -0.88 5.72
CA MET A 51 -12.98 -0.22 4.45
C MET A 51 -12.24 1.10 4.31
N HIS A 52 -12.09 1.87 5.39
CA HIS A 52 -11.28 3.09 5.38
C HIS A 52 -9.82 2.78 5.11
N LEU A 53 -9.23 1.85 5.87
CA LEU A 53 -7.85 1.44 5.66
C LEU A 53 -7.60 0.97 4.23
N TYR A 54 -8.51 0.15 3.68
CA TYR A 54 -8.41 -0.31 2.30
C TYR A 54 -8.69 0.79 1.27
N GLY A 55 -9.62 1.71 1.54
CA GLY A 55 -9.91 2.86 0.67
C GLY A 55 -8.69 3.75 0.47
N MET A 56 -7.99 4.06 1.56
CA MET A 56 -6.77 4.87 1.54
C MET A 56 -5.61 4.12 0.88
N ALA A 57 -5.34 2.89 1.32
CA ALA A 57 -4.23 2.09 0.81
C ALA A 57 -4.46 1.69 -0.66
N GLY A 58 -5.62 1.12 -0.97
CA GLY A 58 -5.96 0.64 -2.31
C GLY A 58 -5.90 1.73 -3.37
N SER A 59 -6.37 2.94 -3.06
CA SER A 59 -6.35 4.07 -4.01
C SER A 59 -4.92 4.47 -4.37
N SER A 60 -4.03 4.52 -3.38
CA SER A 60 -2.61 4.88 -3.55
C SER A 60 -1.84 3.86 -4.40
N HIS A 61 -2.31 2.61 -4.44
CA HIS A 61 -1.70 1.50 -5.19
C HIS A 61 -2.48 1.13 -6.47
N SER A 62 -3.47 1.95 -6.86
CA SER A 62 -4.30 1.68 -8.04
C SER A 62 -3.55 1.97 -9.35
N PRO A 63 -3.94 1.35 -10.47
CA PRO A 63 -3.34 1.64 -11.78
C PRO A 63 -3.36 3.11 -12.20
N ASP A 64 -4.39 3.86 -11.79
CA ASP A 64 -4.56 5.27 -12.16
C ASP A 64 -3.63 6.19 -11.36
N ASN A 65 -3.24 5.78 -10.15
CA ASN A 65 -2.36 6.53 -9.27
C ASN A 65 -0.94 5.95 -9.22
N THR A 66 -0.62 5.02 -10.12
CA THR A 66 0.69 4.37 -10.15
C THR A 66 1.23 4.22 -11.57
N VAL A 67 2.54 4.35 -11.72
CA VAL A 67 3.26 4.17 -12.99
C VAL A 67 4.11 2.91 -12.96
N LEU A 68 4.19 2.19 -14.09
CA LEU A 68 5.06 1.03 -14.18
C LEU A 68 6.53 1.46 -14.13
N VAL A 69 7.32 0.72 -13.36
CA VAL A 69 8.78 0.93 -13.31
C VAL A 69 9.40 0.77 -14.70
N THR A 70 8.86 -0.13 -15.52
CA THR A 70 9.28 -0.37 -16.91
C THR A 70 9.06 0.82 -17.83
N ASP A 71 8.12 1.71 -17.48
CA ASP A 71 7.81 2.89 -18.29
C ASP A 71 8.64 4.09 -17.81
N ILE A 72 8.79 4.23 -16.50
CA ILE A 72 9.47 5.39 -15.91
C ILE A 72 10.99 5.30 -16.02
N LEU A 73 11.61 4.13 -15.82
CA LEU A 73 13.08 4.01 -15.87
C LEU A 73 13.63 4.41 -17.25
N PRO A 74 13.10 3.92 -18.39
CA PRO A 74 13.56 4.36 -19.71
C PRO A 74 13.26 5.84 -19.99
N ALA A 75 12.17 6.39 -19.46
CA ALA A 75 11.87 7.81 -19.59
C ALA A 75 12.87 8.67 -18.80
N LEU A 76 13.16 8.28 -17.56
CA LEU A 76 14.12 8.90 -16.67
C LEU A 76 15.53 8.87 -17.27
N GLU A 77 15.95 7.74 -17.82
CA GLU A 77 17.24 7.62 -18.51
C GLU A 77 17.34 8.50 -19.75
N ARG A 78 16.28 8.58 -20.56
CA ARG A 78 16.26 9.48 -21.73
C ARG A 78 16.37 10.94 -21.30
N TRP A 79 15.66 11.34 -20.24
CA TRP A 79 15.74 12.68 -19.69
C TRP A 79 17.13 13.00 -19.17
N MET A 80 17.74 12.11 -18.37
CA MET A 80 19.10 12.29 -17.87
C MET A 80 20.13 12.42 -19.01
N ARG A 81 20.02 11.58 -20.05
CA ARG A 81 20.91 11.68 -21.23
C ARG A 81 20.75 13.00 -21.97
N ALA A 82 19.52 13.49 -22.14
CA ALA A 82 19.28 14.78 -22.77
C ALA A 82 19.83 15.94 -21.92
N GLY A 83 19.68 15.86 -20.59
CA GLY A 83 20.27 16.80 -19.65
C GLY A 83 21.79 16.82 -19.72
N ASP A 84 22.44 15.65 -19.76
CA ASP A 84 23.89 15.52 -19.92
C ASP A 84 24.41 16.20 -21.20
N VAL A 85 23.73 16.00 -22.33
CA VAL A 85 24.10 16.64 -23.60
C VAL A 85 23.98 18.17 -23.50
N LEU A 86 22.94 18.67 -22.82
CA LEU A 86 22.76 20.10 -22.60
C LEU A 86 23.86 20.68 -21.69
N ILE A 87 24.21 19.99 -20.60
CA ILE A 87 25.30 20.36 -19.71
C ILE A 87 26.62 20.47 -20.48
N GLU A 88 26.92 19.47 -21.33
CA GLU A 88 28.12 19.47 -22.17
C GLU A 88 28.15 20.65 -23.15
N LYS A 89 27.03 20.90 -23.84
CA LYS A 89 26.88 22.04 -24.77
C LYS A 89 27.08 23.39 -24.09
N LEU A 90 26.65 23.51 -22.83
CA LEU A 90 26.79 24.72 -22.00
C LEU A 90 28.17 24.81 -21.31
N ARG A 91 29.08 23.86 -21.58
CA ARG A 91 30.41 23.75 -20.95
C ARG A 91 30.34 23.60 -19.43
N GLY A 92 29.25 23.01 -18.93
CA GLY A 92 29.13 22.60 -17.54
C GLY A 92 30.03 21.41 -17.22
N LYS A 93 30.27 21.18 -15.93
CA LYS A 93 30.91 19.95 -15.48
C LYS A 93 29.82 18.95 -15.15
N LYS A 94 30.01 17.67 -15.51
CA LYS A 94 29.18 16.61 -14.94
C LYS A 94 29.36 16.61 -13.43
N ILE A 95 28.26 16.84 -12.71
CA ILE A 95 28.21 16.74 -11.26
C ILE A 95 27.61 15.38 -10.92
N ASP A 96 28.30 14.63 -10.07
CA ASP A 96 27.72 13.44 -9.47
C ASP A 96 26.84 13.87 -8.29
N LEU A 97 25.53 13.74 -8.47
CA LEU A 97 24.51 14.09 -7.48
C LEU A 97 23.80 12.83 -6.98
N SER A 98 24.50 11.70 -7.00
CA SER A 98 24.02 10.41 -6.50
C SER A 98 23.62 10.43 -5.01
N SER A 99 24.10 11.40 -4.22
CA SER A 99 23.66 11.55 -2.83
C SER A 99 22.53 12.57 -2.70
N ARG A 100 21.49 12.20 -1.94
CA ARG A 100 20.39 13.11 -1.57
C ARG A 100 20.90 14.38 -0.89
N ASP A 101 21.92 14.28 -0.05
CA ASP A 101 22.53 15.44 0.62
C ASP A 101 23.27 16.35 -0.37
N ALA A 102 23.97 15.76 -1.35
CA ALA A 102 24.68 16.51 -2.39
C ALA A 102 23.70 17.26 -3.29
N TYR A 103 22.55 16.67 -3.60
CA TYR A 103 21.48 17.31 -4.35
C TYR A 103 20.77 18.41 -3.55
N VAL A 104 20.47 18.19 -2.28
CA VAL A 104 19.89 19.24 -1.42
C VAL A 104 20.83 20.44 -1.31
N ALA A 105 22.14 20.21 -1.18
CA ALA A 105 23.15 21.27 -1.17
C ALA A 105 23.26 22.04 -2.51
N LEU A 106 22.89 21.41 -3.64
CA LEU A 106 22.78 22.09 -4.93
C LEU A 106 21.60 23.08 -4.97
N LEU A 107 20.49 22.72 -4.32
CA LEU A 107 19.26 23.50 -4.25
C LEU A 107 19.24 24.55 -3.14
N ASP A 108 20.40 24.86 -2.57
CA ASP A 108 20.53 25.88 -1.53
C ASP A 108 20.00 27.25 -2.00
N GLU A 109 19.21 27.89 -1.15
CA GLU A 109 18.44 29.08 -1.50
C GLU A 109 19.35 30.28 -1.79
N GLU A 110 20.47 30.39 -1.07
CA GLU A 110 21.47 31.44 -1.30
C GLU A 110 22.12 31.27 -2.69
N ARG A 111 22.40 30.02 -3.07
CA ARG A 111 22.93 29.67 -4.39
C ARG A 111 21.93 29.96 -5.51
N ILE A 112 20.65 29.64 -5.32
CA ILE A 112 19.57 29.94 -6.27
C ILE A 112 19.40 31.45 -6.44
N GLN A 113 19.46 32.24 -5.37
CA GLN A 113 19.37 33.70 -5.46
C GLN A 113 20.56 34.32 -6.21
N LYS A 114 21.78 33.79 -6.01
CA LYS A 114 22.97 34.20 -6.79
C LYS A 114 22.80 33.86 -8.28
N LEU A 115 22.19 32.71 -8.59
CA LEU A 115 21.91 32.26 -9.96
C LEU A 115 20.88 33.12 -10.71
N ARG A 116 19.98 33.82 -10.01
CA ARG A 116 19.04 34.77 -10.65
C ARG A 116 19.72 36.02 -11.20
N ARG A 117 20.95 36.32 -10.77
CA ARG A 117 21.70 37.52 -11.16
C ARG A 117 22.74 37.27 -12.27
N VAL A 118 22.86 36.04 -12.73
CA VAL A 118 23.84 35.65 -13.77
C VAL A 118 23.19 35.47 -15.13
N LEU A 119 24.03 35.23 -16.14
CA LEU A 119 23.63 35.02 -17.53
C LEU A 119 22.58 33.90 -17.66
N PRO A 120 21.59 34.03 -18.55
CA PRO A 120 20.56 33.02 -18.78
C PRO A 120 21.09 31.61 -19.07
N SER A 121 22.26 31.51 -19.72
CA SER A 121 22.92 30.22 -19.98
C SER A 121 23.38 29.50 -18.71
N GLN A 122 23.77 30.23 -17.66
CA GLN A 122 24.14 29.64 -16.38
C GLN A 122 22.91 29.18 -15.60
N LEU A 123 21.79 29.91 -15.71
CA LEU A 123 20.51 29.47 -15.16
C LEU A 123 20.04 28.18 -15.86
N LEU A 124 20.16 28.10 -17.18
CA LEU A 124 19.83 26.91 -17.95
C LEU A 124 20.73 25.72 -17.58
N LEU A 125 22.03 25.97 -17.38
CA LEU A 125 22.97 24.95 -16.93
C LEU A 125 22.58 24.40 -15.55
N PHE A 126 22.29 25.29 -14.59
CA PHE A 126 21.86 24.87 -13.25
C PHE A 126 20.56 24.04 -13.27
N ALA A 127 19.59 24.45 -14.09
CA ALA A 127 18.34 23.71 -14.26
C ALA A 127 18.61 22.30 -14.83
N ALA A 128 19.54 22.18 -15.80
CA ALA A 128 19.93 20.89 -16.35
C ALA A 128 20.66 20.00 -15.34
N GLU A 129 21.61 20.56 -14.56
CA GLU A 129 22.32 19.83 -13.50
C GLU A 129 21.36 19.33 -12.41
N SER A 130 20.42 20.18 -11.98
CA SER A 130 19.40 19.83 -10.99
C SER A 130 18.44 18.76 -11.53
N ALA A 131 18.01 18.87 -12.79
CA ALA A 131 17.19 17.87 -13.47
C ALA A 131 17.86 16.49 -13.51
N VAL A 132 19.14 16.44 -13.93
CA VAL A 132 19.91 15.19 -13.97
C VAL A 132 20.10 14.63 -12.56
N GLY A 133 20.44 15.46 -11.58
CA GLY A 133 20.62 15.04 -10.19
C GLY A 133 19.35 14.47 -9.57
N ALA A 134 18.20 15.12 -9.79
CA ALA A 134 16.90 14.60 -9.39
C ALA A 134 16.65 13.23 -10.01
N GLY A 135 16.96 13.08 -11.30
CA GLY A 135 16.82 11.82 -12.02
C GLY A 135 17.72 10.71 -11.46
N GLN A 136 18.97 11.02 -11.09
CA GLN A 136 19.90 10.08 -10.47
C GLN A 136 19.38 9.59 -9.13
N ILE A 137 18.89 10.48 -8.27
CA ILE A 137 18.31 10.13 -6.97
C ILE A 137 17.08 9.24 -7.15
N VAL A 138 16.13 9.65 -7.99
CA VAL A 138 14.91 8.86 -8.22
C VAL A 138 15.27 7.49 -8.77
N LYS A 139 16.23 7.39 -9.70
CA LYS A 139 16.70 6.09 -10.22
C LYS A 139 17.26 5.22 -9.11
N GLN A 140 18.12 5.77 -8.25
CA GLN A 140 18.68 5.02 -7.12
C GLN A 140 17.61 4.62 -6.10
N GLU A 141 16.65 5.49 -5.79
CA GLU A 141 15.53 5.17 -4.91
C GLU A 141 14.71 4.01 -5.50
N ILE A 142 14.38 4.03 -6.80
CA ILE A 142 13.68 2.94 -7.48
C ILE A 142 14.50 1.64 -7.47
N GLU A 143 15.80 1.70 -7.77
CA GLU A 143 16.68 0.52 -7.83
C GLU A 143 16.98 -0.06 -6.43
N SER A 144 17.02 0.77 -5.39
CA SER A 144 17.25 0.35 -4.00
C SER A 144 15.96 -0.08 -3.30
N GLU A 145 14.80 0.46 -3.71
CA GLU A 145 13.49 0.05 -3.23
C GLU A 145 13.10 -1.30 -3.83
N SER A 146 13.64 -2.37 -3.23
CA SER A 146 13.09 -3.75 -3.24
C SER A 146 11.64 -3.87 -2.73
N ARG A 147 10.93 -2.73 -2.59
CA ARG A 147 9.67 -2.54 -1.87
C ARG A 147 8.43 -2.58 -2.76
N HIS A 148 8.58 -2.56 -4.09
CA HIS A 148 7.44 -2.42 -5.01
C HIS A 148 6.89 -3.75 -5.54
N ARG A 149 7.04 -4.82 -4.76
CA ARG A 149 6.33 -6.07 -5.06
C ARG A 149 4.83 -5.80 -5.06
N PRO A 150 4.06 -6.41 -5.98
CA PRO A 150 2.65 -6.08 -6.22
C PRO A 150 1.78 -6.30 -4.98
N ILE A 151 1.57 -5.23 -4.19
CA ILE A 151 0.84 -5.25 -2.91
C ILE A 151 -0.66 -5.10 -3.09
N GLU A 152 -1.12 -4.49 -4.20
CA GLU A 152 -2.53 -4.22 -4.50
C GLU A 152 -3.41 -5.48 -4.35
N ASN A 153 -2.88 -6.62 -4.79
CA ASN A 153 -3.54 -7.93 -4.65
C ASN A 153 -3.71 -8.38 -3.20
N ASP A 154 -2.69 -8.13 -2.39
CA ASP A 154 -2.66 -8.52 -0.99
C ASP A 154 -3.50 -7.55 -0.14
N LEU A 155 -3.57 -6.26 -0.51
CA LEU A 155 -4.46 -5.27 0.13
C LEU A 155 -5.93 -5.69 0.00
N TRP A 156 -6.39 -5.95 -1.23
CA TRP A 156 -7.77 -6.38 -1.46
C TRP A 156 -8.05 -7.71 -0.75
N SER A 157 -7.10 -8.66 -0.81
CA SER A 157 -7.24 -9.97 -0.16
C SER A 157 -7.29 -9.86 1.37
N ALA A 158 -6.49 -8.98 1.96
CA ALA A 158 -6.50 -8.73 3.40
C ALA A 158 -7.81 -8.12 3.86
N TRP A 159 -8.31 -7.10 3.15
CA TRP A 159 -9.61 -6.48 3.41
C TRP A 159 -10.75 -7.51 3.34
N VAL A 160 -10.80 -8.34 2.30
CA VAL A 160 -11.81 -9.40 2.16
C VAL A 160 -11.73 -10.42 3.30
N CYS A 161 -10.53 -10.85 3.70
CA CYS A 161 -10.35 -11.79 4.81
C CYS A 161 -10.78 -11.19 6.16
N LEU A 162 -10.53 -9.90 6.39
CA LEU A 162 -10.99 -9.18 7.58
C LEU A 162 -12.52 -9.07 7.61
N THR A 163 -13.13 -8.67 6.50
CA THR A 163 -14.60 -8.62 6.35
C THR A 163 -15.22 -10.00 6.57
N ALA A 164 -14.65 -11.05 5.98
CA ALA A 164 -15.11 -12.43 6.17
C ALA A 164 -15.10 -12.85 7.65
N ARG A 165 -14.10 -12.43 8.43
CA ARG A 165 -14.02 -12.75 9.87
C ARG A 165 -15.11 -12.07 10.66
N ILE A 166 -15.35 -10.79 10.40
CA ILE A 166 -16.40 -10.04 11.10
C ILE A 166 -17.76 -10.67 10.82
N LEU A 167 -18.03 -10.99 9.55
CA LEU A 167 -19.30 -11.60 9.12
C LEU A 167 -19.47 -13.04 9.63
N LYS A 168 -18.41 -13.86 9.62
CA LYS A 168 -18.42 -15.19 10.27
C LYS A 168 -18.79 -15.09 11.75
N ALA A 169 -18.15 -14.17 12.45
CA ALA A 169 -18.42 -13.96 13.87
C ALA A 169 -19.81 -13.33 14.13
N ALA A 170 -20.45 -12.74 13.12
CA ALA A 170 -21.86 -12.32 13.15
C ALA A 170 -22.84 -13.47 12.85
N GLY A 171 -22.35 -14.67 12.55
CA GLY A 171 -23.17 -15.86 12.25
C GLY A 171 -23.29 -16.20 10.77
N LEU A 172 -22.65 -15.44 9.86
CA LEU A 172 -22.69 -15.76 8.43
C LEU A 172 -21.87 -17.01 8.14
N LYS A 173 -22.52 -18.03 7.55
CA LYS A 173 -21.84 -19.24 7.11
C LYS A 173 -20.96 -18.94 5.90
N ILE A 174 -19.65 -18.84 6.11
CA ILE A 174 -18.65 -18.66 5.06
C ILE A 174 -17.73 -19.89 5.05
N SER A 175 -17.93 -20.77 4.09
CA SER A 175 -17.09 -21.95 3.85
C SER A 175 -15.73 -21.54 3.25
N GLY A 176 -14.65 -21.81 3.97
CA GLY A 176 -13.30 -21.28 3.67
C GLY A 176 -12.63 -21.80 2.39
N ALA A 177 -13.08 -22.93 1.82
CA ALA A 177 -12.49 -23.54 0.61
C ALA A 177 -13.47 -23.65 -0.58
N SER A 178 -14.77 -23.51 -0.28
CA SER A 178 -15.89 -23.69 -1.19
C SER A 178 -16.92 -22.64 -0.80
N ILE A 179 -16.67 -21.36 -1.10
CA ILE A 179 -17.81 -20.45 -1.29
C ILE A 179 -18.68 -21.18 -2.29
N ASP A 180 -19.90 -21.55 -1.87
CA ASP A 180 -20.70 -22.59 -2.49
C ASP A 180 -20.56 -22.61 -4.01
N LYS A 181 -20.70 -23.79 -4.62
CA LYS A 181 -21.08 -23.88 -6.03
C LYS A 181 -22.50 -23.33 -6.24
N SER A 182 -22.88 -22.26 -5.52
CA SER A 182 -24.00 -21.42 -5.80
C SER A 182 -23.80 -20.93 -7.22
N SER A 183 -24.50 -21.61 -8.13
CA SER A 183 -24.76 -21.11 -9.45
C SER A 183 -25.40 -19.73 -9.34
N HIS A 184 -25.46 -18.99 -10.44
CA HIS A 184 -26.21 -17.73 -10.52
C HIS A 184 -27.64 -17.80 -9.93
N ALA A 185 -28.22 -19.00 -9.79
CA ALA A 185 -29.52 -19.22 -9.19
C ALA A 185 -29.60 -18.99 -7.66
N ASN A 186 -28.50 -19.19 -6.90
CA ASN A 186 -28.50 -19.04 -5.43
C ASN A 186 -27.25 -18.28 -4.93
N PRO A 187 -27.04 -17.02 -5.32
CA PRO A 187 -25.79 -16.30 -5.07
C PRO A 187 -25.45 -16.22 -3.58
N SER A 188 -24.18 -16.46 -3.25
CA SER A 188 -23.67 -16.41 -1.88
C SER A 188 -23.92 -15.02 -1.25
N PRO A 189 -24.59 -14.94 -0.08
CA PRO A 189 -24.82 -13.67 0.61
C PRO A 189 -23.52 -12.92 0.93
N PHE A 190 -22.45 -13.66 1.24
CA PHE A 190 -21.13 -13.09 1.48
C PHE A 190 -20.56 -12.41 0.24
N ILE A 191 -20.63 -13.06 -0.94
CA ILE A 191 -20.12 -12.46 -2.19
C ILE A 191 -20.93 -11.22 -2.55
N ARG A 192 -22.25 -11.25 -2.38
CA ARG A 192 -23.10 -10.09 -2.61
C ARG A 192 -22.75 -8.93 -1.68
N ALA A 193 -22.49 -9.21 -0.40
CA ALA A 193 -22.03 -8.19 0.54
C ALA A 193 -20.67 -7.62 0.15
N VAL A 194 -19.71 -8.44 -0.30
CA VAL A 194 -18.41 -7.94 -0.80
C VAL A 194 -18.59 -7.04 -2.03
N ILE A 195 -19.49 -7.39 -2.94
CA ILE A 195 -19.82 -6.55 -4.11
C ILE A 195 -20.36 -5.19 -3.65
N GLU A 196 -21.34 -5.20 -2.73
CA GLU A 196 -21.97 -3.98 -2.22
C GLU A 196 -20.97 -3.10 -1.46
N LEU A 197 -20.17 -3.69 -0.57
CA LEU A 197 -19.14 -2.95 0.16
C LEU A 197 -18.09 -2.40 -0.82
N GLN A 198 -17.70 -3.16 -1.86
CA GLN A 198 -16.76 -2.67 -2.86
C GLN A 198 -17.34 -1.50 -3.68
N SER A 199 -18.64 -1.48 -3.98
CA SER A 199 -19.25 -0.35 -4.70
C SER A 199 -19.29 0.95 -3.89
N LEU A 200 -19.15 0.87 -2.57
CA LEU A 200 -19.05 2.03 -1.68
C LEU A 200 -17.62 2.57 -1.56
N LEU A 201 -16.61 1.83 -2.04
CA LEU A 201 -15.22 2.30 -2.04
C LEU A 201 -14.96 3.31 -3.18
N PRO A 202 -13.87 4.11 -3.09
CA PRO A 202 -13.37 4.91 -4.21
C PRO A 202 -13.25 4.06 -5.48
N LYS A 203 -13.51 4.68 -6.65
CA LYS A 203 -13.53 3.95 -7.94
C LYS A 203 -12.24 3.18 -8.20
N GLN A 204 -11.13 3.76 -7.77
CA GLN A 204 -9.76 3.23 -7.88
C GLN A 204 -9.57 1.92 -7.09
N CYS A 205 -10.34 1.69 -6.03
CA CYS A 205 -10.31 0.47 -5.23
C CYS A 205 -11.25 -0.63 -5.77
N ARG A 206 -12.10 -0.34 -6.76
CA ARG A 206 -13.09 -1.27 -7.30
C ARG A 206 -12.44 -2.20 -8.30
N ARG A 207 -12.04 -3.37 -7.83
CA ARG A 207 -11.05 -4.20 -8.52
C ARG A 207 -11.64 -5.26 -9.43
N TYR A 208 -12.78 -5.82 -9.03
CA TYR A 208 -13.44 -6.90 -9.74
C TYR A 208 -14.87 -6.51 -10.04
N ASN A 209 -15.27 -6.66 -11.31
CA ASN A 209 -16.60 -6.33 -11.80
C ASN A 209 -17.41 -7.60 -12.04
N GLY A 210 -18.61 -7.65 -11.47
CA GLY A 210 -19.52 -8.78 -11.60
C GLY A 210 -19.28 -9.91 -10.60
N TYR A 211 -20.29 -10.77 -10.48
CA TYR A 211 -20.35 -11.77 -9.42
C TYR A 211 -19.23 -12.83 -9.50
N GLU A 212 -18.98 -13.39 -10.68
CA GLU A 212 -18.00 -14.48 -10.83
C GLU A 212 -16.56 -14.02 -10.57
N SER A 213 -16.18 -12.82 -11.05
CA SER A 213 -14.84 -12.30 -10.83
C SER A 213 -14.57 -12.04 -9.34
N VAL A 214 -15.54 -11.43 -8.63
CA VAL A 214 -15.47 -11.24 -7.17
C VAL A 214 -15.45 -12.58 -6.47
N ARG A 215 -16.32 -13.54 -6.84
CA ARG A 215 -16.36 -14.87 -6.23
C ARG A 215 -15.01 -15.59 -6.34
N THR A 216 -14.43 -15.66 -7.54
CA THR A 216 -13.15 -16.31 -7.77
C THR A 216 -12.03 -15.63 -6.98
N ALA A 217 -11.98 -14.29 -6.99
CA ALA A 217 -10.99 -13.54 -6.24
C ALA A 217 -11.12 -13.77 -4.74
N THR A 218 -12.33 -13.69 -4.19
CA THR A 218 -12.63 -13.92 -2.77
C THR A 218 -12.27 -15.35 -2.36
N GLN A 219 -12.62 -16.37 -3.15
CA GLN A 219 -12.23 -17.76 -2.89
C GLN A 219 -10.71 -17.89 -2.80
N GLN A 220 -9.99 -17.24 -3.71
CA GLN A 220 -8.54 -17.30 -3.70
C GLN A 220 -7.95 -16.58 -2.48
N SER A 221 -8.46 -15.40 -2.12
CA SER A 221 -8.03 -14.65 -0.93
C SER A 221 -8.25 -15.44 0.36
N LEU A 222 -9.41 -16.11 0.50
CA LEU A 222 -9.69 -16.95 1.66
C LEU A 222 -8.75 -18.16 1.73
N ARG A 223 -8.41 -18.78 0.60
CA ARG A 223 -7.47 -19.90 0.54
C ARG A 223 -6.04 -19.48 0.89
N SER A 224 -5.59 -18.31 0.42
CA SER A 224 -4.21 -17.88 0.59
C SER A 224 -3.96 -17.15 1.91
N MET A 225 -4.88 -16.29 2.35
CA MET A 225 -4.69 -15.39 3.49
C MET A 225 -5.68 -15.62 4.63
N GLY A 226 -6.70 -16.45 4.43
CA GLY A 226 -7.75 -16.68 5.45
C GLY A 226 -7.23 -17.28 6.76
N GLY A 227 -6.08 -17.97 6.74
CA GLY A 227 -5.42 -18.52 7.92
C GLY A 227 -4.53 -17.55 8.70
N LEU A 228 -4.21 -16.36 8.15
CA LEU A 228 -3.29 -15.41 8.78
C LEU A 228 -3.92 -14.73 10.00
N LYS A 229 -3.18 -14.41 11.07
CA LYS A 229 -3.75 -13.70 12.24
C LYS A 229 -4.35 -12.34 11.85
N THR A 230 -5.40 -11.89 12.54
CA THR A 230 -6.12 -10.62 12.22
C THR A 230 -5.16 -9.45 12.20
N GLN A 231 -4.26 -9.40 13.18
CA GLN A 231 -3.19 -8.41 13.27
C GLN A 231 -2.34 -8.35 12.00
N LEU A 232 -1.98 -9.49 11.39
CA LEU A 232 -1.18 -9.51 10.16
C LEU A 232 -1.96 -8.96 8.97
N LEU A 233 -3.25 -9.29 8.85
CA LEU A 233 -4.11 -8.74 7.80
C LEU A 233 -4.24 -7.22 7.92
N VAL A 234 -4.38 -6.71 9.14
CA VAL A 234 -4.36 -5.26 9.40
C VAL A 234 -3.02 -4.64 9.01
N GLN A 235 -1.91 -5.31 9.34
CA GLN A 235 -0.58 -4.83 8.98
C GLN A 235 -0.39 -4.79 7.45
N VAL A 236 -0.95 -5.73 6.69
CA VAL A 236 -0.94 -5.64 5.22
C VAL A 236 -1.62 -4.34 4.73
N LEU A 237 -2.78 -3.99 5.29
CA LEU A 237 -3.47 -2.74 4.95
C LEU A 237 -2.66 -1.50 5.35
N MET A 238 -2.09 -1.51 6.57
CA MET A 238 -1.26 -0.41 7.07
C MET A 238 0.02 -0.20 6.26
N TRP A 239 0.62 -1.27 5.72
CA TRP A 239 1.79 -1.14 4.86
C TRP A 239 1.46 -0.49 3.53
N GLY A 240 0.23 -0.68 3.01
CA GLY A 240 -0.25 0.03 1.84
C GLY A 240 -0.27 1.56 2.03
N LEU A 241 -0.30 2.05 3.27
CA LEU A 241 -0.21 3.48 3.60
C LEU A 241 1.22 4.03 3.58
N GLN A 242 2.24 3.18 3.37
CA GLN A 242 3.66 3.56 3.27
C GLN A 242 4.16 4.51 4.39
N LEU A 243 3.70 4.27 5.63
CA LEU A 243 4.10 5.10 6.77
C LEU A 243 5.64 5.05 6.95
N PRO A 244 6.32 6.18 7.24
CA PRO A 244 7.79 6.28 7.25
C PRO A 244 8.51 5.26 8.14
N GLU A 245 7.84 4.75 9.16
CA GLU A 245 8.39 3.84 10.16
C GLU A 245 8.15 2.36 9.84
N HIS A 246 7.41 2.06 8.76
CA HIS A 246 7.10 0.69 8.38
C HIS A 246 8.24 0.05 7.56
N PRO A 247 8.64 -1.19 7.88
CA PRO A 247 9.60 -1.93 7.06
C PRO A 247 9.00 -2.24 5.67
N GLY A 248 9.86 -2.43 4.66
CA GLY A 248 9.44 -2.62 3.27
C GLY A 248 8.75 -3.97 3.00
N TYR A 249 7.66 -3.96 2.19
CA TYR A 249 6.77 -5.10 1.85
C TYR A 249 7.50 -6.35 1.41
N PRO A 250 7.36 -7.52 2.09
CA PRO A 250 7.96 -8.76 1.60
C PRO A 250 7.34 -9.22 0.27
N GLY A 251 6.17 -8.68 -0.09
CA GLY A 251 5.54 -8.92 -1.38
C GLY A 251 4.74 -10.21 -1.47
N ASN A 252 3.64 -10.14 -2.21
CA ASN A 252 2.91 -11.30 -2.74
C ASN A 252 2.60 -12.36 -1.67
N LEU A 253 2.15 -11.93 -0.49
CA LEU A 253 1.85 -12.85 0.62
C LEU A 253 0.75 -13.84 0.24
N ARG A 254 -0.14 -13.48 -0.70
CA ARG A 254 -1.10 -14.42 -1.31
C ARG A 254 -0.45 -15.64 -1.98
N LYS A 255 0.76 -15.50 -2.51
CA LYS A 255 1.52 -16.61 -3.13
C LYS A 255 2.77 -16.96 -2.33
N GLY A 256 2.97 -16.33 -1.17
CA GLY A 256 4.12 -16.56 -0.32
C GLY A 256 4.15 -17.98 0.22
N SER A 257 5.36 -18.54 0.32
CA SER A 257 5.59 -19.77 1.04
C SER A 257 5.32 -19.59 2.55
N LYS A 258 5.22 -20.69 3.30
CA LYS A 258 5.16 -20.62 4.77
C LYS A 258 6.33 -19.85 5.37
N GLY A 259 7.51 -19.95 4.75
CA GLY A 259 8.70 -19.19 5.15
C GLY A 259 8.54 -17.69 4.95
N ASP A 260 7.94 -17.27 3.83
CA ASP A 260 7.69 -15.84 3.55
C ASP A 260 6.70 -15.24 4.56
N ILE A 261 5.67 -16.00 4.92
CA ILE A 261 4.70 -15.60 5.95
C ILE A 261 5.39 -15.49 7.32
N ALA A 262 6.21 -16.47 7.71
CA ALA A 262 6.93 -16.44 8.98
C ALA A 262 7.93 -15.27 9.05
N ALA A 263 8.64 -14.98 7.95
CA ALA A 263 9.53 -13.84 7.85
C ALA A 263 8.76 -12.50 7.97
N PHE A 264 7.58 -12.42 7.36
CA PHE A 264 6.69 -11.25 7.51
C PHE A 264 6.23 -11.08 8.96
N GLU A 265 5.79 -12.16 9.61
CA GLU A 265 5.40 -12.15 11.02
C GLU A 265 6.54 -11.65 11.94
N ALA A 266 7.77 -12.10 11.70
CA ALA A 266 8.94 -11.66 12.45
C ALA A 266 9.19 -10.15 12.29
N ARG A 267 9.10 -9.62 11.05
CA ARG A 267 9.24 -8.18 10.79
C ARG A 267 8.15 -7.34 11.46
N VAL A 268 6.91 -7.83 11.45
CA VAL A 268 5.78 -7.17 12.13
C VAL A 268 6.03 -7.11 13.65
N LYS A 269 6.50 -8.21 14.26
CA LYS A 269 6.85 -8.24 15.68
C LYS A 269 7.97 -7.26 16.01
N GLU A 270 9.03 -7.24 15.21
CA GLU A 270 10.15 -6.31 15.38
C GLU A 270 9.68 -4.85 15.32
N MET A 271 8.84 -4.52 14.34
CA MET A 271 8.27 -3.17 14.19
C MET A 271 7.42 -2.78 15.40
N GLN A 272 6.55 -3.67 15.87
CA GLN A 272 5.73 -3.41 17.06
C GLN A 272 6.57 -3.20 18.31
N HIS A 273 7.65 -3.96 18.45
CA HIS A 273 8.61 -3.78 19.54
C HIS A 273 9.28 -2.39 19.46
N LYS A 274 9.72 -1.95 18.28
CA LYS A 274 10.29 -0.60 18.07
C LYS A 274 9.29 0.51 18.41
N ILE A 275 8.04 0.37 17.98
CA ILE A 275 6.97 1.33 18.30
C ILE A 275 6.70 1.34 19.82
N ALA A 276 6.65 0.19 20.47
CA ALA A 276 6.43 0.10 21.91
C ALA A 276 7.56 0.76 22.71
N LEU A 277 8.82 0.49 22.37
CA LEU A 277 9.99 1.15 22.98
C LEU A 277 9.96 2.67 22.80
N ARG A 278 9.56 3.13 21.61
CA ARG A 278 9.39 4.56 21.33
C ARG A 278 8.28 5.15 22.19
N ASN A 279 7.10 4.54 22.22
CA ASN A 279 5.97 5.05 22.98
C ASN A 279 6.25 5.05 24.49
N GLN A 280 6.99 4.06 25.01
CA GLN A 280 7.49 4.06 26.38
C GLN A 280 8.43 5.23 26.65
N LYS A 281 9.29 5.60 25.70
CA LYS A 281 10.14 6.80 25.78
C LYS A 281 9.34 8.12 25.80
N PHE A 282 8.12 8.12 25.26
CA PHE A 282 7.22 9.28 25.24
C PHE A 282 6.05 9.18 26.24
N GLY A 283 6.07 8.22 27.18
CA GLY A 283 5.04 8.07 28.22
C GLY A 283 3.67 7.60 27.73
N PHE A 284 3.58 7.02 26.52
CA PHE A 284 2.34 6.52 25.93
C PHE A 284 2.25 4.99 26.07
N ASP A 285 1.15 4.47 26.63
CA ASP A 285 0.86 3.01 26.62
C ASP A 285 0.11 2.65 25.32
N PRO A 286 0.77 2.00 24.33
CA PRO A 286 0.14 1.63 23.07
C PRO A 286 -1.03 0.64 23.23
N TYR A 287 -1.11 -0.08 24.35
CA TYR A 287 -2.17 -1.07 24.61
C TYR A 287 -3.46 -0.46 25.15
N SER A 288 -3.44 0.83 25.49
CA SER A 288 -4.66 1.58 25.87
C SER A 288 -5.63 1.78 24.69
N VAL A 289 -5.09 1.92 23.46
CA VAL A 289 -5.87 2.16 22.23
C VAL A 289 -6.18 0.87 21.48
N PHE A 290 -5.29 -0.12 21.55
CA PHE A 290 -5.48 -1.43 20.90
C PHE A 290 -5.31 -2.59 21.91
N PRO A 291 -6.30 -2.82 22.79
CA PRO A 291 -6.17 -3.79 23.89
C PRO A 291 -5.92 -5.23 23.43
N HIS A 292 -6.43 -5.58 22.24
CA HIS A 292 -6.30 -6.91 21.63
C HIS A 292 -4.91 -7.20 21.05
N LEU A 293 -4.00 -6.23 21.08
CA LEU A 293 -2.59 -6.39 20.66
C LEU A 293 -1.66 -6.62 21.85
N ARG A 294 -2.17 -6.57 23.09
CA ARG A 294 -1.37 -6.83 24.29
C ARG A 294 -0.88 -8.29 24.25
N PRO A 295 0.44 -8.54 24.33
CA PRO A 295 0.96 -9.88 24.47
C PRO A 295 0.31 -10.50 25.71
N SER A 296 -0.35 -11.65 25.55
CA SER A 296 -0.74 -12.47 26.69
C SER A 296 0.54 -12.78 27.46
N SER A 297 0.60 -12.32 28.72
CA SER A 297 1.67 -12.65 29.63
C SER A 297 1.78 -14.16 29.70
N GLU A 298 2.87 -14.71 29.16
CA GLU A 298 3.29 -16.06 29.52
C GLU A 298 3.63 -16.03 31.00
N GLY A 299 2.91 -16.84 31.77
CA GLY A 299 3.06 -16.98 33.21
C GLY A 299 1.76 -16.75 33.95
N ASP A 300 0.96 -17.83 34.07
CA ASP A 300 0.23 -18.16 35.28
C ASP A 300 -0.26 -19.63 35.18
N THR A 301 0.69 -20.56 35.19
CA THR A 301 0.85 -21.72 36.11
C THR A 301 1.90 -22.68 35.57
#